data_AF-A0A4R8ZAV0-F1
#
_entry.id   AF-A0A4R8ZAV0-F1
#
_cell.length_a   1.000
_cell.length_b   1.000
_cell.length_c   1.000
_cell.angle_alpha   90.00
_cell.angle_beta   90.00
_cell.angle_gamma   90.00
#
_symmetry.space_group_name_H-M   'P 1'
#
loop_
_entity.id
_entity.type
_entity.pdbx_description
1 polymer ?
#
loop_
_entity_poly.entity_id
_entity_poly.type
_entity_poly.pdbx_seq_one_letter_code
_entity_poly.pdbx_strand_id
1 'polypeptide(L)'
;MPLREQQGSLTLERKGMATISGAWVPYGRYDTICLEQSLADEAAARFTLDLRPVEWRGFPPGSAQQIVIPTVGTQWFDADELRTAAIARHGSAGARCPGCNRWRWMPVPVALLPPFRIEPPLGDVDIAASPEWFGDGWNNFRKVLVRRELAELLAEASPRDFDFAEVKMASPR
;
A
#
# COMPACT_ATOMS: atom_id res chain seq x y z
N MET A 1 -6.66 11.59 -11.68
CA MET A 1 -7.48 10.37 -11.48
C MET A 1 -8.22 10.49 -10.15
N PRO A 2 -9.51 10.13 -10.05
CA PRO A 2 -10.22 10.09 -8.77
C PRO A 2 -9.49 9.17 -7.78
N LEU A 3 -9.35 9.62 -6.54
CA LEU A 3 -8.83 8.81 -5.44
C LEU A 3 -9.89 7.77 -5.08
N ARG A 4 -9.57 6.48 -5.24
CA ARG A 4 -10.49 5.36 -5.04
C ARG A 4 -9.81 4.28 -4.24
N GLU A 5 -10.55 3.73 -3.28
CA GLU A 5 -10.16 2.51 -2.57
C GLU A 5 -10.02 1.32 -3.54
N GLN A 6 -9.44 0.23 -3.05
CA GLN A 6 -9.29 -1.00 -3.82
C GLN A 6 -10.68 -1.56 -4.19
N GLN A 7 -11.07 -1.40 -5.45
CA GLN A 7 -12.36 -1.85 -5.97
C GLN A 7 -12.19 -2.95 -7.02
N GLY A 8 -13.09 -3.95 -6.95
CA GLY A 8 -13.18 -5.04 -7.92
C GLY A 8 -12.03 -6.05 -7.84
N SER A 9 -12.16 -7.13 -8.61
CA SER A 9 -11.04 -8.00 -8.96
C SER A 9 -10.14 -7.29 -9.97
N LEU A 10 -8.83 -7.44 -9.83
CA LEU A 10 -7.90 -6.96 -10.85
C LEU A 10 -7.87 -7.94 -12.02
N THR A 11 -7.68 -7.40 -13.22
CA THR A 11 -7.26 -8.18 -14.38
C THR A 11 -5.82 -7.80 -14.71
N LEU A 12 -4.92 -8.78 -14.69
CA LEU A 12 -3.53 -8.61 -15.08
C LEU A 12 -3.39 -8.83 -16.59
N GLU A 13 -2.98 -7.78 -17.28
CA GLU A 13 -2.63 -7.82 -18.70
C GLU A 13 -1.14 -8.10 -18.88
N ARG A 14 -0.80 -8.83 -19.95
CA ARG A 14 0.47 -9.54 -20.23
C ARG A 14 1.78 -8.72 -20.20
N LYS A 15 1.81 -7.43 -19.85
CA LYS A 15 3.03 -6.63 -20.07
C LYS A 15 4.09 -6.85 -18.95
N GLY A 16 5.11 -7.64 -19.25
CA GLY A 16 6.37 -7.69 -18.47
C GLY A 16 6.51 -8.84 -17.47
N MET A 17 5.49 -9.67 -17.27
CA MET A 17 5.57 -10.88 -16.44
C MET A 17 5.47 -12.13 -17.32
N ALA A 18 6.54 -12.95 -17.34
CA ALA A 18 6.56 -14.22 -18.07
C ALA A 18 5.83 -15.34 -17.29
N THR A 19 5.88 -15.29 -15.96
CA THR A 19 5.15 -16.17 -15.04
C THR A 19 4.69 -15.35 -13.82
N ILE A 20 3.60 -15.79 -13.19
CA ILE A 20 3.21 -15.28 -11.87
C ILE A 20 4.05 -16.01 -10.82
N SER A 21 4.80 -15.27 -10.00
CA SER A 21 5.64 -15.82 -8.93
C SER A 21 5.83 -14.76 -7.84
N GLY A 22 5.88 -15.21 -6.59
CA GLY A 22 6.10 -14.36 -5.42
C GLY A 22 4.98 -13.34 -5.17
N ALA A 23 5.35 -12.22 -4.55
CA ALA A 23 4.51 -11.04 -4.39
C ALA A 23 4.88 -9.96 -5.42
N TRP A 24 3.96 -9.06 -5.76
CA TRP A 24 4.26 -7.86 -6.57
C TRP A 24 3.27 -6.73 -6.32
N VAL A 25 3.65 -5.52 -6.72
CA VAL A 25 2.78 -4.34 -6.76
C VAL A 25 2.45 -4.02 -8.22
N PRO A 26 1.17 -4.05 -8.65
CA PRO A 26 0.81 -3.69 -10.01
C PRO A 26 1.25 -2.26 -10.36
N TYR A 27 1.75 -2.06 -11.57
CA TYR A 27 2.18 -0.74 -12.04
C TYR A 27 1.08 0.31 -11.87
N GLY A 28 1.43 1.45 -11.27
CA GLY A 28 0.52 2.55 -11.00
C GLY A 28 -0.45 2.33 -9.84
N ARG A 29 -0.37 1.19 -9.12
CA ARG A 29 -1.19 0.88 -7.93
C ARG A 29 -0.31 0.58 -6.71
N TYR A 30 0.41 1.60 -6.25
CA TYR A 30 1.45 1.46 -5.20
C TYR A 30 0.95 1.04 -3.82
N ASP A 31 -0.36 1.00 -3.58
CA ASP A 31 -1.00 0.48 -2.36
C ASP A 31 -1.79 -0.80 -2.64
N THR A 32 -1.39 -1.56 -3.68
CA THR A 32 -2.00 -2.85 -4.01
C THR A 32 -0.92 -3.91 -4.09
N ILE A 33 -1.07 -4.94 -3.26
CA ILE A 33 -0.14 -6.08 -3.20
C ILE A 33 -0.87 -7.30 -3.74
N CYS A 34 -0.27 -7.95 -4.72
CA CYS A 34 -0.71 -9.22 -5.26
C CYS A 34 0.28 -10.32 -4.90
N LEU A 35 -0.23 -11.53 -4.72
CA LEU A 35 0.50 -12.73 -4.36
C LEU A 35 0.17 -13.82 -5.38
N GLU A 36 1.15 -14.63 -5.71
CA GLU A 36 0.88 -15.92 -6.34
C GLU A 36 0.14 -16.84 -5.36
N GLN A 37 -0.61 -17.83 -5.86
CA GLN A 37 -1.53 -18.61 -5.05
C GLN A 37 -0.91 -19.32 -3.84
N SER A 38 0.24 -19.99 -3.95
CA SER A 38 0.81 -20.70 -2.79
C SER A 38 1.27 -19.76 -1.68
N LEU A 39 1.86 -18.62 -2.04
CA LEU A 39 2.21 -17.55 -1.12
C LEU A 39 0.96 -16.92 -0.49
N ALA A 40 -0.13 -16.78 -1.26
CA ALA A 40 -1.40 -16.29 -0.75
C ALA A 40 -1.98 -17.25 0.31
N ASP A 41 -1.95 -18.55 0.03
CA ASP A 41 -2.42 -19.58 0.97
C ASP A 41 -1.55 -19.62 2.23
N GLU A 42 -0.22 -19.51 2.09
CA GLU A 42 0.69 -19.42 3.24
C GLU A 42 0.42 -18.17 4.09
N ALA A 43 0.28 -17.00 3.44
CA ALA A 43 0.04 -15.75 4.14
C ALA A 43 -1.31 -15.78 4.88
N ALA A 44 -2.38 -16.30 4.25
CA ALA A 44 -3.69 -16.43 4.88
C ALA A 44 -3.73 -17.46 6.02
N ALA A 45 -2.85 -18.46 6.01
CA ALA A 45 -2.73 -19.42 7.12
C ALA A 45 -2.07 -18.81 8.36
N ARG A 46 -1.25 -17.76 8.19
CA ARG A 46 -0.43 -17.16 9.25
C ARG A 46 -0.94 -15.80 9.73
N PHE A 47 -1.69 -15.09 8.88
CA PHE A 47 -2.10 -13.70 9.08
C PHE A 47 -3.59 -13.52 8.74
N THR A 48 -4.21 -12.55 9.39
CA THR A 48 -5.59 -12.15 9.13
C THR A 48 -5.62 -11.25 7.90
N LEU A 49 -5.78 -11.87 6.73
CA LEU A 49 -5.79 -11.21 5.44
C LEU A 49 -7.09 -11.49 4.68
N ASP A 50 -7.74 -10.43 4.23
CA ASP A 50 -8.78 -10.53 3.22
C ASP A 50 -8.13 -10.64 1.84
N LEU A 51 -8.42 -11.73 1.13
CA LEU A 51 -7.89 -11.99 -0.21
C LEU A 51 -8.99 -11.92 -1.27
N ARG A 52 -8.64 -11.39 -2.43
CA ARG A 52 -9.53 -11.31 -3.60
C ARG A 52 -8.84 -11.89 -4.82
N PRO A 53 -9.54 -12.70 -5.64
CA PRO A 53 -8.93 -13.26 -6.84
C PRO A 53 -8.53 -12.16 -7.82
N VAL A 54 -7.39 -12.38 -8.45
CA VAL A 54 -6.87 -11.58 -9.56
C VAL A 54 -6.97 -12.42 -10.82
N GLU A 55 -7.71 -11.91 -11.80
CA GLU A 55 -7.81 -12.54 -13.11
C GLU A 55 -6.48 -12.39 -13.86
N TRP A 56 -5.87 -13.52 -14.23
CA TRP A 56 -4.69 -13.54 -15.08
C TRP A 56 -5.07 -13.94 -16.50
N ARG A 57 -4.84 -13.04 -17.48
CA ARG A 57 -5.11 -13.29 -18.91
C ARG A 57 -3.85 -13.67 -19.71
N GLY A 58 -2.72 -13.86 -19.04
CA GLY A 58 -1.47 -14.27 -19.68
C GLY A 58 -1.39 -15.78 -19.95
N PHE A 59 -0.32 -16.18 -20.66
CA PHE A 59 -0.01 -17.59 -20.92
C PHE A 59 1.44 -17.88 -20.45
N PRO A 60 1.68 -18.95 -19.66
CA PRO A 60 0.70 -19.93 -19.18
C PRO A 60 -0.29 -19.31 -18.18
N PRO A 61 -1.48 -19.93 -18.01
CA PRO A 61 -2.42 -19.51 -16.97
C PRO A 61 -1.78 -19.66 -15.60
N GLY A 62 -2.04 -18.70 -14.70
CA GLY A 62 -1.60 -18.71 -13.31
C GLY A 62 -2.73 -18.22 -12.42
N SER A 63 -2.62 -18.48 -11.12
CA SER A 63 -3.56 -18.00 -10.11
C SER A 63 -2.87 -16.99 -9.20
N ALA A 64 -3.57 -15.91 -8.89
CA ALA A 64 -3.08 -14.83 -8.07
C ALA A 64 -4.20 -14.28 -7.18
N GLN A 65 -3.81 -13.80 -6.00
CA GLN A 65 -4.69 -13.13 -5.05
C GLN A 65 -4.19 -11.72 -4.81
N GLN A 66 -5.11 -10.79 -4.62
CA GLN A 66 -4.84 -9.44 -4.14
C GLN A 66 -5.13 -9.40 -2.65
N ILE A 67 -4.22 -8.82 -1.87
CA ILE A 67 -4.50 -8.45 -0.49
C ILE A 67 -5.43 -7.23 -0.48
N VAL A 68 -6.59 -7.37 0.14
CA VAL A 68 -7.50 -6.26 0.43
C VAL A 68 -6.97 -5.53 1.66
N ILE A 69 -6.48 -4.30 1.47
CA ILE A 69 -5.84 -3.53 2.52
C ILE A 69 -6.83 -2.52 3.11
N PRO A 70 -7.35 -2.76 4.34
CA PRO A 70 -8.30 -1.88 4.98
C PRO A 70 -7.65 -0.55 5.35
N THR A 71 -8.42 0.53 5.28
CA THR A 71 -8.02 1.81 5.87
C THR A 71 -8.27 1.75 7.37
N VAL A 72 -7.26 2.01 8.19
CA VAL A 72 -7.39 1.97 9.66
C VAL A 72 -7.12 3.35 10.25
N GLY A 73 -7.97 3.77 11.19
CA GLY A 73 -7.87 5.07 11.85
C GLY A 73 -8.41 6.23 11.00
N THR A 74 -8.46 7.41 11.61
CA THR A 74 -8.96 8.64 10.96
C THR A 74 -7.84 9.50 10.36
N GLN A 75 -6.63 9.35 10.90
CA GLN A 75 -5.39 9.97 10.43
C GLN A 75 -4.20 9.15 10.93
N TRP A 76 -3.12 9.08 10.16
CA TRP A 76 -1.85 8.51 10.59
C TRP A 76 -0.79 9.55 10.88
N PHE A 77 -0.98 10.77 10.38
CA PHE A 77 -0.01 11.84 10.54
C PHE A 77 -0.68 13.09 11.09
N ASP A 78 0.10 13.91 11.79
CA ASP A 78 -0.29 15.29 12.01
C ASP A 78 -0.34 16.04 10.69
N ALA A 79 -1.46 16.71 10.42
CA ALA A 79 -1.64 17.40 9.15
C ALA A 79 -0.65 18.58 8.97
N ASP A 80 -0.23 19.24 10.05
CA ASP A 80 0.69 20.38 9.99
C ASP A 80 2.14 19.91 9.84
N GLU A 81 2.52 18.82 10.52
CA GLU A 81 3.84 18.20 10.32
C GLU A 81 3.96 17.63 8.91
N LEU A 82 2.94 16.94 8.42
CA LEU A 82 2.92 16.39 7.06
C LEU A 82 2.96 17.50 6.00
N ARG A 83 2.23 18.60 6.22
CA ARG A 83 2.29 19.80 5.38
C ARG A 83 3.71 20.38 5.33
N THR A 84 4.35 20.52 6.48
CA THR A 84 5.71 21.05 6.58
C THR A 84 6.69 20.18 5.81
N ALA A 85 6.63 18.86 5.99
CA ALA A 85 7.48 17.91 5.28
C ALA A 85 7.25 17.94 3.75
N ALA A 86 5.99 18.01 3.32
CA ALA A 86 5.63 18.08 1.91
C ALA A 86 6.14 19.38 1.24
N ILE A 87 5.91 20.53 1.88
CA ILE A 87 6.37 21.83 1.36
C ILE A 87 7.89 21.89 1.30
N ALA A 88 8.59 21.45 2.35
CA ALA A 88 10.05 21.47 2.39
C ALA A 88 10.67 20.70 1.22
N ARG A 89 10.03 19.62 0.77
CA ARG A 89 10.53 18.78 -0.34
C ARG A 89 10.06 19.24 -1.72
N HIS A 90 8.81 19.68 -1.84
CA HIS A 90 8.14 19.86 -3.14
C HIS A 90 7.71 21.30 -3.43
N GLY A 91 7.90 22.24 -2.50
CA GLY A 91 7.41 23.61 -2.60
C GLY A 91 5.89 23.76 -2.44
N SER A 92 5.16 22.66 -2.26
CA SER A 92 3.71 22.65 -2.02
C SER A 92 3.31 21.46 -1.15
N ALA A 93 2.17 21.57 -0.47
CA ALA A 93 1.66 20.51 0.40
C ALA A 93 0.94 19.40 -0.38
N GLY A 94 0.29 19.75 -1.48
CA GLY A 94 -0.63 18.89 -2.20
C GLY A 94 -1.72 19.69 -2.89
N ALA A 95 -2.75 19.00 -3.36
CA ALA A 95 -3.90 19.60 -4.01
C ALA A 95 -5.17 18.77 -3.80
N ARG A 96 -6.34 19.38 -3.97
CA ARG A 96 -7.60 18.61 -4.04
C ARG A 96 -7.74 17.93 -5.39
N CYS A 97 -8.19 16.68 -5.38
CA CYS A 97 -8.51 15.97 -6.61
C CYS A 97 -9.73 16.63 -7.27
N PRO A 98 -9.67 17.07 -8.54
CA PRO A 98 -10.79 17.75 -9.19
C PRO A 98 -12.01 16.83 -9.40
N GLY A 99 -11.82 15.51 -9.44
CA GLY A 99 -12.91 14.56 -9.67
C GLY A 99 -13.65 14.09 -8.42
N CYS A 100 -12.99 14.04 -7.26
CA CYS A 100 -13.60 13.54 -6.02
C CYS A 100 -13.42 14.46 -4.81
N ASN A 101 -12.81 15.64 -4.99
CA ASN A 101 -12.58 16.68 -3.98
C ASN A 101 -11.76 16.24 -2.74
N ARG A 102 -11.26 15.00 -2.69
CA ARG A 102 -10.37 14.51 -1.63
C ARG A 102 -9.01 15.20 -1.71
N TRP A 103 -8.42 15.51 -0.56
CA TRP A 103 -7.08 16.06 -0.48
C TRP A 103 -6.04 14.99 -0.85
N ARG A 104 -5.07 15.38 -1.67
CA ARG A 104 -3.95 14.55 -2.11
C ARG A 104 -2.65 15.24 -1.75
N TRP A 105 -1.91 14.66 -0.81
CA TRP A 105 -0.60 15.13 -0.38
C TRP A 105 0.46 14.90 -1.47
N MET A 106 1.47 15.78 -1.51
CA MET A 106 2.69 15.50 -2.27
C MET A 106 3.43 14.28 -1.69
N PRO A 107 4.18 13.51 -2.50
CA PRO A 107 4.69 12.22 -2.08
C PRO A 107 5.92 12.40 -1.17
N VAL A 108 5.79 12.03 0.11
CA VAL A 108 6.89 12.11 1.08
C VAL A 108 7.52 10.71 1.26
N PRO A 109 8.85 10.55 1.05
CA PRO A 109 9.56 9.30 1.32
C PRO A 109 9.44 8.88 2.78
N VAL A 110 9.48 7.57 3.07
CA VAL A 110 9.28 7.04 4.44
C VAL A 110 10.26 7.68 5.44
N ALA A 111 11.52 7.85 5.06
CA ALA A 111 12.55 8.48 5.90
C ALA A 111 12.26 9.95 6.30
N LEU A 112 11.34 10.63 5.59
CA LEU A 112 10.96 12.02 5.83
C LEU A 112 9.51 12.16 6.32
N LEU A 113 8.80 11.05 6.53
CA LEU A 113 7.47 11.11 7.10
C LEU A 113 7.53 11.55 8.57
N PRO A 114 6.57 12.35 9.04
CA PRO A 114 6.40 12.58 10.47
C PRO A 114 6.06 11.26 11.19
N PRO A 115 6.23 11.20 12.52
CA PRO A 115 5.90 10.00 13.30
C PRO A 115 4.45 9.55 13.09
N PHE A 116 4.26 8.24 13.03
CA PHE A 116 2.93 7.64 12.85
C PHE A 116 2.12 7.77 14.14
N ARG A 117 0.91 8.30 14.03
CA ARG A 117 -0.07 8.53 15.10
C ARG A 117 -1.28 7.62 14.90
N ILE A 118 -1.08 6.32 15.03
CA ILE A 118 -2.13 5.31 14.99
C ILE A 118 -2.06 4.45 16.24
N GLU A 119 -3.19 4.35 16.96
CA GLU A 119 -3.30 3.58 18.19
C GLU A 119 -4.60 2.75 18.20
N PRO A 120 -4.53 1.42 18.42
CA PRO A 120 -3.30 0.61 18.50
C PRO A 120 -2.58 0.53 17.14
N PRO A 121 -1.26 0.28 17.09
CA PRO A 121 -0.53 0.09 15.84
C PRO A 121 -1.20 -1.02 15.01
N LEU A 122 -1.57 -0.71 13.76
CA LEU A 122 -2.33 -1.57 12.83
C LEU A 122 -3.79 -1.91 13.23
N GLY A 123 -4.31 -1.52 14.39
CA GLY A 123 -5.65 -1.98 14.80
C GLY A 123 -5.67 -3.48 15.11
N ASP A 124 -6.69 -4.18 14.61
CA ASP A 124 -6.86 -5.64 14.74
C ASP A 124 -6.46 -6.41 13.46
N VAL A 125 -5.69 -5.79 12.56
CA VAL A 125 -5.31 -6.37 11.27
C VAL A 125 -3.80 -6.49 11.12
N ASP A 126 -3.36 -7.37 10.21
CA ASP A 126 -1.93 -7.59 9.96
C ASP A 126 -1.35 -6.71 8.84
N ILE A 127 -2.22 -5.97 8.15
CA ILE A 127 -1.88 -4.99 7.14
C ILE A 127 -2.92 -3.87 7.11
N ALA A 128 -2.46 -2.62 7.04
CA ALA A 128 -3.35 -1.46 7.03
C ALA A 128 -2.85 -0.40 6.06
N ALA A 129 -3.77 0.39 5.53
CA ALA A 129 -3.50 1.56 4.72
C ALA A 129 -3.87 2.85 5.47
N SER A 130 -3.13 3.91 5.20
CA SER A 130 -3.39 5.25 5.72
C SER A 130 -4.68 5.83 5.14
N PRO A 131 -5.45 6.61 5.92
CA PRO A 131 -6.57 7.40 5.38
C PRO A 131 -6.08 8.53 4.45
N GLU A 132 -4.84 8.99 4.62
CA GLU A 132 -4.21 9.98 3.77
C GLU A 132 -3.88 9.43 2.38
N TRP A 133 -4.18 10.23 1.36
CA TRP A 133 -3.82 9.95 -0.04
C TRP A 133 -2.63 10.77 -0.47
N PHE A 134 -1.68 10.14 -1.15
CA PHE A 134 -0.50 10.73 -1.74
C PHE A 134 -0.58 10.65 -3.27
N GLY A 135 0.07 11.58 -3.96
CA GLY A 135 0.11 11.61 -5.43
C GLY A 135 1.52 11.73 -5.97
N ASP A 136 1.85 10.94 -6.98
CA ASP A 136 3.07 11.11 -7.77
C ASP A 136 2.70 11.12 -9.25
N GLY A 137 2.71 12.32 -9.84
CA GLY A 137 2.16 12.57 -11.17
C GLY A 137 0.70 12.11 -11.31
N TRP A 138 0.49 11.14 -12.19
CA TRP A 138 -0.81 10.53 -12.48
C TRP A 138 -1.23 9.44 -11.48
N ASN A 139 -0.28 8.98 -10.66
CA ASN A 139 -0.49 7.91 -9.72
C ASN A 139 -0.90 8.45 -8.36
N ASN A 140 -1.66 7.64 -7.62
CA ASN A 140 -2.03 7.94 -6.25
C ASN A 140 -1.92 6.68 -5.40
N PHE A 141 -1.63 6.86 -4.12
CA PHE A 141 -1.43 5.74 -3.21
C PHE A 141 -1.69 6.15 -1.76
N ARG A 142 -1.84 5.15 -0.90
CA ARG A 142 -1.86 5.29 0.56
C ARG A 142 -0.55 4.74 1.11
N LYS A 143 -0.15 5.17 2.30
CA LYS A 143 0.94 4.51 3.03
C LYS A 143 0.41 3.19 3.57
N VAL A 144 1.22 2.15 3.50
CA VAL A 144 0.85 0.82 3.99
C VAL A 144 1.78 0.49 5.15
N LEU A 145 1.18 0.05 6.26
CA LEU A 145 1.89 -0.59 7.36
C LEU A 145 1.55 -2.07 7.32
N VAL A 146 2.54 -2.88 7.64
CA VAL A 146 2.46 -4.34 7.59
C VAL A 146 3.04 -4.87 8.89
N ARG A 147 2.44 -5.91 9.47
CA ARG A 147 3.06 -6.66 10.56
C ARG A 147 4.44 -7.16 10.08
N ARG A 148 5.44 -7.06 10.95
CA ARG A 148 6.84 -7.37 10.62
C ARG A 148 7.00 -8.73 9.94
N GLU A 149 6.43 -9.78 10.50
CA GLU A 149 6.59 -11.14 9.99
C GLU A 149 5.95 -11.32 8.60
N LEU A 150 4.89 -10.56 8.30
CA LEU A 150 4.29 -10.52 6.97
C LEU A 150 5.17 -9.72 6.00
N ALA A 151 5.75 -8.60 6.43
CA ALA A 151 6.68 -7.84 5.59
C ALA A 151 7.92 -8.66 5.22
N GLU A 152 8.46 -9.42 6.18
CA GLU A 152 9.58 -10.35 5.98
C GLU A 152 9.22 -11.46 4.98
N LEU A 153 8.04 -12.08 5.12
CA LEU A 153 7.53 -13.09 4.17
C LEU A 153 7.44 -12.55 2.74
N LEU A 154 6.90 -11.34 2.55
CA LEU A 154 6.75 -10.72 1.24
C LEU A 154 8.11 -10.36 0.60
N ALA A 155 9.04 -9.84 1.41
CA ALA A 155 10.38 -9.48 0.96
C ALA A 155 11.22 -10.72 0.61
N GLU A 156 11.08 -11.82 1.35
CA GLU A 156 11.73 -13.08 1.03
C GLU A 156 11.21 -13.68 -0.27
N ALA A 157 9.89 -13.65 -0.49
CA ALA A 157 9.27 -14.17 -1.70
C ALA A 157 9.61 -13.34 -2.96
N SER A 158 9.82 -12.03 -2.81
CA SER A 158 10.08 -11.10 -3.91
C SER A 158 11.08 -9.99 -3.55
N PRO A 159 12.36 -10.32 -3.33
CA PRO A 159 13.38 -9.38 -2.81
C PRO A 159 13.77 -8.26 -3.79
N ARG A 160 13.35 -8.36 -5.06
CA ARG A 160 13.55 -7.30 -6.06
C ARG A 160 12.42 -6.29 -6.08
N ASP A 161 11.24 -6.67 -5.60
CA ASP A 161 10.01 -5.89 -5.68
C ASP A 161 9.63 -5.27 -4.32
N PHE A 162 10.06 -5.90 -3.22
CA PHE A 162 9.79 -5.43 -1.87
C PHE A 162 11.06 -5.17 -1.08
N ASP A 163 11.02 -4.05 -0.36
CA ASP A 163 11.88 -3.71 0.76
C ASP A 163 10.98 -3.17 1.86
N PHE A 164 11.40 -3.27 3.12
CA PHE A 164 10.63 -2.76 4.24
C PHE A 164 11.53 -2.02 5.23
N ALA A 165 10.95 -1.01 5.87
CA ALA A 165 11.61 -0.22 6.89
C ALA A 165 10.72 -0.15 8.13
N GLU A 166 11.34 -0.29 9.30
CA GLU A 166 10.65 -0.02 10.56
C GLU A 166 10.28 1.47 10.62
N VAL A 167 9.06 1.75 11.08
CA VAL A 167 8.55 3.11 11.17
C VAL A 167 8.63 3.64 12.60
N LYS A 168 8.84 4.95 12.73
CA LYS A 168 8.80 5.62 14.03
C LYS A 168 7.35 5.90 14.41
N MET A 169 6.90 5.25 15.48
CA MET A 169 5.63 5.57 16.12
C MET A 169 5.79 6.85 16.96
N ALA A 170 4.75 7.68 17.02
CA ALA A 170 4.68 8.75 17.99
C ALA A 170 4.61 8.14 19.40
N SER A 171 5.34 8.70 20.37
CA SER A 171 5.21 8.29 21.76
C SER A 171 3.77 8.53 22.24
N PRO A 172 3.16 7.62 23.00
CA PRO A 172 1.88 7.88 23.64
C PRO A 172 2.04 9.11 24.55
N ARG A 173 1.09 10.04 24.45
CA ARG A 173 1.03 11.24 25.29
C ARG A 173 0.39 10.93 26.62
#